data_AF-A0A2V9ZWK8-F1
#
_entry.id   AF-A0A2V9ZWK8-F1
#
_cell.length_a   1.000
_cell.length_b   1.000
_cell.length_c   1.000
_cell.angle_alpha   90.00
_cell.angle_beta   90.00
_cell.angle_gamma   90.00
#
_symmetry.space_group_name_H-M   'P 1'
#
loop_
_entity.id
_entity.type
_entity.pdbx_description
1 polymer ?
#
loop_
_entity_poly.entity_id
_entity_poly.type
_entity_poly.pdbx_seq_one_letter_code
_entity_poly.pdbx_strand_id
1 'polypeptide(L)'
;MYQPARPISFFDVKGDMETLLAAFQCDSLCFDARTSDYYHPGRSARALMDGATVAQFGQLHPDIATERKLRQDVFIAELYLDQLYQHPLRQAHYEALPRYPAVERDFSFIFPDAVIFQKIQDSVSALGLSELRSFVPVEIFRGGAIPAGKYSILLRATFQSRERTLREDEVAEWSTEIVKALKVLGGEQRI
;
A
#
# COMPACT_ATOMS: atom_id res chain seq x y z
N MET A 1 11.16 21.08 -16.52
CA MET A 1 9.96 21.56 -15.80
C MET A 1 10.34 21.66 -14.32
N TYR A 2 10.47 22.87 -13.79
CA TYR A 2 10.81 23.09 -12.37
C TYR A 2 9.51 23.01 -11.57
N GLN A 3 9.27 21.89 -10.89
CA GLN A 3 8.13 21.76 -10.00
C GLN A 3 8.49 22.48 -8.69
N PRO A 4 7.66 23.41 -8.18
CA PRO A 4 7.97 24.11 -6.94
C PRO A 4 8.14 23.11 -5.80
N ALA A 5 9.10 23.37 -4.91
CA ALA A 5 9.36 22.52 -3.75
C ALA A 5 8.09 22.42 -2.90
N ARG A 6 7.44 21.25 -2.92
CA ARG A 6 6.31 20.95 -2.03
C ARG A 6 6.85 20.58 -0.64
N PRO A 7 6.15 20.93 0.44
CA PRO A 7 6.54 20.48 1.78
C PRO A 7 6.55 18.95 1.84
N ILE A 8 7.54 18.40 2.54
CA ILE A 8 7.65 16.96 2.79
C ILE A 8 6.41 16.50 3.55
N SER A 9 5.84 15.39 3.10
CA SER A 9 4.71 14.72 3.73
C SER A 9 5.12 13.37 4.30
N PHE A 10 4.25 12.80 5.13
CA PHE A 10 4.42 11.44 5.64
C PHE A 10 4.62 10.41 4.51
N PHE A 11 3.96 10.60 3.36
CA PHE A 11 4.05 9.67 2.24
C PHE A 11 5.39 9.72 1.51
N ASP A 12 6.12 10.83 1.58
CA ASP A 12 7.48 10.90 1.04
C ASP A 12 8.40 9.99 1.87
N VAL A 13 8.36 10.12 3.20
CA VAL A 13 9.14 9.28 4.12
C VAL A 13 8.73 7.81 4.03
N LYS A 14 7.43 7.53 3.90
CA LYS A 14 6.94 6.16 3.68
C LYS A 14 7.53 5.56 2.40
N GLY A 15 7.56 6.32 1.30
CA GLY A 15 8.15 5.87 0.03
C GLY A 15 9.64 5.55 0.15
N ASP A 16 10.40 6.39 0.87
CA ASP A 16 11.81 6.13 1.15
C ASP A 16 12.00 4.84 1.98
N MET A 17 11.14 4.61 2.98
CA MET A 17 11.15 3.40 3.79
C MET A 17 10.76 2.15 3.01
N GLU A 18 9.74 2.23 2.16
CA GLU A 18 9.37 1.13 1.26
C GLU A 18 10.51 0.78 0.31
N THR A 19 11.19 1.79 -0.23
CA THR A 19 12.34 1.61 -1.13
C THR A 19 13.52 0.95 -0.42
N LEU A 20 13.83 1.40 0.80
CA LEU A 20 14.90 0.82 1.61
C LEU A 20 14.59 -0.64 1.98
N LEU A 21 13.38 -0.91 2.47
CA LEU A 21 12.97 -2.25 2.91
C LEU A 21 12.81 -3.23 1.74
N ALA A 22 12.48 -2.73 0.54
CA ALA A 22 12.36 -3.56 -0.68
C ALA A 22 13.69 -4.23 -1.11
N ALA A 23 14.83 -3.75 -0.61
CA ALA A 23 16.12 -4.37 -0.84
C ALA A 23 16.29 -5.71 -0.10
N PHE A 24 15.47 -5.97 0.92
CA PHE A 24 15.53 -7.18 1.74
C PHE A 24 14.49 -8.21 1.27
N GLN A 25 14.81 -9.48 1.49
CA GLN A 25 13.89 -10.58 1.25
C GLN A 25 13.01 -10.78 2.48
N CYS A 26 11.70 -10.81 2.27
CA CYS A 26 10.69 -11.14 3.28
C CYS A 26 9.51 -11.81 2.59
N ASP A 27 8.78 -12.64 3.33
CA ASP A 27 7.52 -13.23 2.85
C ASP A 27 6.37 -12.22 3.00
N SER A 28 6.46 -11.35 4.01
CA SER A 28 5.48 -10.33 4.32
C SER A 28 6.11 -9.03 4.81
N LEU A 29 5.63 -7.91 4.29
CA LEU A 29 5.93 -6.57 4.78
C LEU A 29 4.61 -5.85 5.06
N CYS A 30 4.39 -5.47 6.31
CA CYS A 30 3.17 -4.80 6.75
C CYS A 30 3.48 -3.49 7.47
N PHE A 31 2.55 -2.54 7.43
CA PHE A 31 2.64 -1.28 8.15
C PHE A 31 1.43 -1.11 9.07
N ASP A 32 1.67 -0.77 10.33
CA ASP A 32 0.61 -0.40 11.27
C ASP A 32 0.90 0.95 11.95
N ALA A 33 -0.08 1.50 12.66
CA ALA A 33 0.03 2.78 13.37
C ALA A 33 0.47 2.62 14.84
N ARG A 34 1.04 1.47 15.23
CA ARG A 34 1.47 1.21 16.62
C ARG A 34 2.90 1.69 16.84
N THR A 35 3.08 2.99 16.74
CA THR A 35 4.37 3.70 16.91
C THR A 35 4.53 4.21 18.34
N SER A 36 5.75 4.62 18.67
CA SER A 36 6.05 5.25 19.96
C SER A 36 5.37 6.61 20.13
N ASP A 37 5.10 7.01 21.38
CA ASP A 37 4.30 8.22 21.71
C ASP A 37 4.93 9.55 21.26
N TYR A 38 6.23 9.56 20.92
CA TYR A 38 6.88 10.75 20.38
C TYR A 38 6.57 11.00 18.91
N TYR A 39 5.84 10.10 18.24
CA TYR A 39 5.32 10.30 16.91
C TYR A 39 3.91 10.92 16.93
N HIS A 40 3.57 11.62 15.86
CA HIS A 40 2.21 12.07 15.62
C HIS A 40 1.27 10.86 15.38
N PRO A 41 0.12 10.76 16.08
CA PRO A 41 -0.73 9.56 16.10
C PRO A 41 -1.36 9.23 14.73
N GLY A 42 -1.61 10.24 13.91
CA GLY A 42 -2.16 10.06 12.56
C GLY A 42 -1.14 10.12 11.41
N ARG A 43 0.16 10.29 11.71
CA ARG A 43 1.20 10.54 10.68
C ARG A 43 2.49 9.78 10.99
N SER A 44 2.33 8.53 11.39
CA SER A 44 3.43 7.63 11.69
C SER A 44 3.04 6.19 11.39
N ALA A 45 4.04 5.37 11.14
CA ALA A 45 3.89 3.95 10.89
C ALA A 45 5.06 3.15 11.45
N ARG A 46 4.77 1.91 11.79
CA ARG A 46 5.74 0.88 12.14
C ARG A 46 5.75 -0.17 11.03
N ALA A 47 6.94 -0.51 10.55
CA ALA A 47 7.15 -1.55 9.56
C ALA A 47 7.42 -2.89 10.26
N LEU A 48 6.70 -3.92 9.85
CA LEU A 48 6.89 -5.30 10.28
C LEU A 48 7.31 -6.16 9.08
N MET A 49 8.45 -6.84 9.19
CA MET A 49 8.89 -7.86 8.23
C MET A 49 8.77 -9.22 8.89
N ASP A 50 7.96 -10.11 8.31
CA ASP A 50 7.71 -11.46 8.82
C ASP A 50 7.32 -11.50 10.31
N GLY A 51 6.56 -10.47 10.73
CA GLY A 51 6.08 -10.29 12.10
C GLY A 51 7.05 -9.58 13.06
N ALA A 52 8.32 -9.40 12.68
CA ALA A 52 9.31 -8.66 13.47
C ALA A 52 9.27 -7.16 13.15
N THR A 53 9.38 -6.31 14.16
CA THR A 53 9.47 -4.85 13.95
C THR A 53 10.85 -4.48 13.45
N VAL A 54 10.95 -3.91 12.25
CA VAL A 54 12.22 -3.52 11.62
C VAL A 54 12.41 -2.01 11.53
N ALA A 55 11.33 -1.24 11.57
CA ALA A 55 11.43 0.22 11.58
C ALA A 55 10.20 0.90 12.21
N GLN A 56 10.39 2.12 12.70
CA GLN A 56 9.32 3.07 13.03
C GLN A 56 9.64 4.40 12.36
N PHE A 57 8.65 5.07 11.79
CA PHE A 57 8.88 6.34 11.13
C PHE A 57 7.62 7.21 11.10
N GLY A 58 7.79 8.52 11.02
CA GLY A 58 6.67 9.44 10.99
C GLY A 58 7.03 10.86 11.36
N GLN A 59 6.02 11.70 11.41
CA GLN A 59 6.14 13.07 11.91
C GLN A 59 6.34 13.04 13.43
N LEU A 60 7.29 13.82 13.94
CA LEU A 60 7.47 14.06 15.37
C LEU A 60 6.21 14.72 15.95
N HIS A 61 5.83 14.36 17.17
CA HIS A 61 4.67 14.97 17.83
C HIS A 61 4.82 16.51 17.90
N PRO A 62 3.77 17.29 17.55
CA PRO A 62 3.84 18.76 17.54
C PRO A 62 4.27 19.37 18.87
N ASP A 63 3.82 18.79 19.98
CA ASP A 63 4.19 19.24 21.33
C ASP A 63 5.70 19.08 21.57
N ILE A 64 6.27 17.92 21.21
CA ILE A 64 7.71 17.67 21.35
C ILE A 64 8.51 18.59 20.42
N ALA A 65 8.03 18.81 19.20
CA ALA A 65 8.65 19.76 18.28
C ALA A 65 8.68 21.17 18.87
N THR A 66 7.58 21.60 19.49
CA THR A 66 7.45 22.91 20.14
C THR A 66 8.38 23.06 21.34
N GLU A 67 8.43 22.05 22.22
CA GLU A 67 9.36 22.01 23.36
C GLU A 67 10.83 22.12 22.93
N ARG A 68 11.17 21.51 21.79
CA ARG A 68 12.50 21.57 21.18
C ARG A 68 12.73 22.82 20.32
N LYS A 69 11.76 23.74 20.24
CA LYS A 69 11.79 24.98 19.42
C LYS A 69 11.98 24.73 17.92
N LEU A 70 11.52 23.58 17.44
CA LEU A 70 11.49 23.24 16.01
C LEU A 70 10.27 23.91 15.39
N ARG A 71 10.49 24.78 14.40
CA ARG A 71 9.43 25.61 13.79
C ARG A 71 8.79 24.98 12.56
N GLN A 72 9.37 23.91 12.08
CA GLN A 72 8.97 23.16 10.90
C GLN A 72 8.46 21.78 11.28
N ASP A 73 7.69 21.16 10.39
CA ASP A 73 7.38 19.74 10.50
C ASP A 73 8.68 18.93 10.43
N VAL A 74 8.89 18.06 11.42
CA VAL A 74 10.06 17.18 11.49
C VAL A 74 9.61 15.75 11.34
N PHE A 75 10.25 15.02 10.45
CA PHE A 75 10.03 13.60 10.25
C PHE A 75 11.27 12.82 10.69
N ILE A 76 11.03 11.69 11.36
CA ILE A 76 12.08 10.84 11.91
C ILE A 76 11.80 9.40 11.47
N ALA A 77 12.85 8.65 11.18
CA ALA A 77 12.81 7.21 10.96
C ALA A 77 13.86 6.53 11.84
N GLU A 78 13.46 5.45 12.48
CA GLU A 78 14.29 4.57 13.30
C GLU A 78 14.28 3.19 12.69
N LEU A 79 15.47 2.61 12.50
CA LEU A 79 15.64 1.27 11.94
C LEU A 79 16.33 0.37 12.97
N TYR A 80 15.73 -0.79 13.22
CA TYR A 80 16.30 -1.84 14.07
C TYR A 80 17.20 -2.71 13.20
N LEU A 81 18.46 -2.30 13.04
CA LEU A 81 19.42 -2.95 12.14
C LEU A 81 19.66 -4.43 12.51
N ASP A 82 19.61 -4.75 13.79
CA ASP A 82 19.72 -6.11 14.32
C ASP A 82 18.57 -7.02 13.86
N GLN A 83 17.35 -6.47 13.73
CA GLN A 83 16.20 -7.20 13.19
C GLN A 83 16.26 -7.24 11.67
N LEU A 84 16.55 -6.10 11.03
CA LEU A 84 16.60 -5.98 9.58
C LEU A 84 17.65 -6.91 8.95
N TYR A 85 18.83 -7.04 9.58
CA TYR A 85 19.90 -7.93 9.09
C TYR A 85 19.67 -9.42 9.35
N GLN A 86 18.56 -9.81 9.99
CA GLN A 86 18.11 -11.21 9.99
C GLN A 86 17.53 -11.60 8.63
N HIS A 87 17.13 -10.62 7.81
CA HIS A 87 16.65 -10.83 6.46
C HIS A 87 17.82 -10.70 5.46
N PRO A 88 18.01 -11.67 4.55
CA PRO A 88 19.01 -11.53 3.50
C PRO A 88 18.60 -10.45 2.50
N LEU A 89 19.59 -9.88 1.80
CA LEU A 89 19.30 -9.01 0.66
C LEU A 89 18.63 -9.81 -0.46
N ARG A 90 17.64 -9.19 -1.11
CA ARG A 90 16.95 -9.79 -2.25
C ARG A 90 17.95 -10.03 -3.38
N GLN A 91 18.02 -11.27 -3.82
CA GLN A 91 18.80 -11.63 -5.00
C GLN A 91 17.97 -11.41 -6.25
N ALA A 92 18.58 -10.82 -7.28
CA ALA A 92 17.94 -10.68 -8.57
C ALA A 92 17.81 -12.07 -9.21
N HIS A 93 16.58 -12.57 -9.31
CA HIS A 93 16.28 -13.77 -10.07
C HIS A 93 15.83 -13.38 -11.46
N TYR A 94 16.40 -14.03 -12.47
CA TYR A 94 15.92 -13.88 -13.84
C TYR A 94 14.54 -14.53 -13.96
N GLU A 95 13.55 -13.74 -14.32
CA GLU A 95 12.27 -14.24 -14.80
C GLU A 95 12.18 -14.03 -16.31
N ALA A 96 11.75 -15.07 -17.03
CA ALA A 96 11.52 -14.96 -18.47
C ALA A 96 10.47 -13.89 -18.75
N LEU A 97 10.75 -13.03 -19.75
CA LEU A 97 9.81 -11.98 -20.15
C LEU A 97 8.45 -12.59 -20.51
N PRO A 98 7.34 -11.97 -20.06
CA PRO A 98 6.01 -12.44 -20.41
C PRO A 98 5.83 -12.47 -21.93
N ARG A 99 5.37 -13.61 -22.46
CA ARG A 99 5.12 -13.78 -23.90
C ARG A 99 3.69 -13.45 -24.32
N TYR A 100 2.79 -13.28 -23.36
CA TYR A 100 1.36 -13.11 -23.56
C TYR A 100 0.91 -11.73 -23.07
N PRO A 101 -0.12 -11.13 -23.70
CA PRO A 101 -0.57 -9.79 -23.34
C PRO A 101 -1.16 -9.75 -21.93
N ALA A 102 -0.99 -8.62 -21.24
CA ALA A 102 -1.67 -8.33 -19.99
C ALA A 102 -3.07 -7.75 -20.27
N VAL A 103 -4.02 -8.01 -19.37
CA VAL A 103 -5.37 -7.46 -19.40
C VAL A 103 -5.59 -6.65 -18.13
N GLU A 104 -5.93 -5.37 -18.30
CA GLU A 104 -6.25 -4.48 -17.18
C GLU A 104 -7.76 -4.41 -16.93
N ARG A 105 -8.14 -4.36 -15.66
CA ARG A 105 -9.52 -4.16 -15.20
C ARG A 105 -9.54 -3.14 -14.08
N ASP A 106 -10.34 -2.11 -14.26
CA ASP A 106 -10.53 -1.05 -13.29
C ASP A 106 -11.82 -1.26 -12.50
N PHE A 107 -11.74 -1.01 -11.19
CA PHE A 107 -12.82 -1.18 -10.23
C PHE A 107 -13.00 0.11 -9.43
N SER A 108 -14.18 0.71 -9.49
CA SER A 108 -14.52 1.87 -8.69
C SER A 108 -15.34 1.46 -7.48
N PHE A 109 -14.84 1.77 -6.28
CA PHE A 109 -15.49 1.41 -5.03
C PHE A 109 -15.58 2.61 -4.08
N ILE A 110 -16.60 2.61 -3.24
CA ILE A 110 -16.72 3.48 -2.07
C ILE A 110 -16.56 2.62 -0.82
N PHE A 111 -15.66 3.03 0.07
CA PHE A 111 -15.43 2.37 1.36
C PHE A 111 -15.63 3.35 2.52
N PRO A 112 -16.01 2.88 3.72
CA PRO A 112 -15.87 3.64 4.97
C PRO A 112 -14.41 4.04 5.20
N ASP A 113 -14.15 5.23 5.76
CA ASP A 113 -12.79 5.73 6.03
C ASP A 113 -11.97 4.81 6.98
N ALA A 114 -12.63 3.95 7.74
CA ALA A 114 -11.98 2.97 8.62
C ALA A 114 -11.35 1.79 7.86
N VAL A 115 -11.72 1.55 6.60
CA VAL A 115 -11.13 0.51 5.76
C VAL A 115 -9.86 1.09 5.14
N ILE A 116 -8.70 0.62 5.58
CA ILE A 116 -7.41 1.02 5.00
C ILE A 116 -7.09 0.19 3.76
N PHE A 117 -6.31 0.75 2.83
CA PHE A 117 -5.93 0.07 1.58
C PHE A 117 -5.26 -1.29 1.82
N GLN A 118 -4.45 -1.43 2.89
CA GLN A 118 -3.85 -2.72 3.23
C GLN A 118 -4.89 -3.84 3.37
N LYS A 119 -6.02 -3.57 4.04
CA LYS A 119 -7.10 -4.58 4.19
C LYS A 119 -7.73 -4.96 2.85
N ILE A 120 -7.87 -3.99 1.95
CA ILE A 120 -8.38 -4.21 0.59
C ILE A 120 -7.40 -5.11 -0.17
N GLN A 121 -6.10 -4.79 -0.12
CA GLN A 121 -5.04 -5.57 -0.76
C GLN A 121 -4.99 -7.00 -0.20
N ASP A 122 -4.99 -7.16 1.12
CA ASP A 122 -4.95 -8.47 1.80
C ASP A 122 -6.15 -9.34 1.38
N SER A 123 -7.35 -8.75 1.30
CA SER A 123 -8.57 -9.48 0.90
C SER A 123 -8.53 -9.94 -0.56
N VAL A 124 -7.87 -9.20 -1.45
CA VAL A 124 -7.71 -9.61 -2.85
C VAL A 124 -6.59 -10.63 -2.98
N SER A 125 -5.47 -10.46 -2.28
CA SER A 125 -4.37 -11.42 -2.24
C SER A 125 -4.80 -12.78 -1.69
N ALA A 126 -5.72 -12.81 -0.72
CA ALA A 126 -6.28 -14.04 -0.15
C ALA A 126 -7.07 -14.90 -1.16
N LEU A 127 -7.46 -14.36 -2.32
CA LEU A 127 -8.10 -15.13 -3.39
C LEU A 127 -7.15 -16.10 -4.09
N GLY A 128 -5.82 -15.89 -3.99
CA GLY A 128 -4.82 -16.80 -4.56
C GLY A 128 -4.82 -16.85 -6.09
N LEU A 129 -5.23 -15.77 -6.76
CA LEU A 129 -5.32 -15.70 -8.22
C LEU A 129 -3.91 -15.71 -8.86
N SER A 130 -3.51 -16.83 -9.46
CA SER A 130 -2.18 -17.00 -10.08
C SER A 130 -1.89 -16.02 -11.22
N GLU A 131 -2.92 -15.56 -11.91
CA GLU A 131 -2.85 -14.66 -13.04
C GLU A 131 -2.85 -13.19 -12.62
N LEU A 132 -3.20 -12.87 -11.38
CA LEU A 132 -3.19 -11.49 -10.88
C LEU A 132 -1.74 -11.04 -10.64
N ARG A 133 -1.25 -10.13 -11.49
CA ARG A 133 0.14 -9.61 -11.43
C ARG A 133 0.27 -8.38 -10.54
N SER A 134 -0.75 -7.53 -10.53
CA SER A 134 -0.75 -6.33 -9.70
C SER A 134 -2.18 -5.91 -9.37
N PHE A 135 -2.34 -5.34 -8.18
CA PHE A 135 -3.58 -4.72 -7.73
C PHE A 135 -3.25 -3.41 -7.01
N VAL A 136 -3.50 -2.27 -7.66
CA VAL A 136 -2.98 -0.96 -7.21
C VAL A 136 -4.07 0.11 -7.19
N PRO A 137 -3.97 1.10 -6.28
CA PRO A 137 -4.84 2.25 -6.31
C PRO A 137 -4.38 3.21 -7.43
N VAL A 138 -5.32 3.60 -8.29
CA VAL A 138 -5.11 4.58 -9.36
C VAL A 138 -5.47 5.98 -8.87
N GLU A 139 -6.61 6.10 -8.19
CA GLU A 139 -7.11 7.38 -7.70
C GLU A 139 -7.88 7.20 -6.38
N ILE A 140 -7.75 8.17 -5.47
CA ILE A 140 -8.52 8.24 -4.23
C ILE A 140 -9.19 9.61 -4.17
N PHE A 141 -10.51 9.62 -3.98
CA PHE A 141 -11.32 10.84 -3.94
C PHE A 141 -12.16 10.92 -2.67
N ARG A 142 -12.20 12.10 -2.05
CA ARG A 142 -13.01 12.44 -0.87
C ARG A 142 -13.78 13.73 -1.13
N GLY A 143 -15.03 13.80 -0.68
CA GLY A 143 -15.90 14.97 -0.82
C GLY A 143 -16.81 14.94 -2.06
N GLY A 144 -17.45 16.06 -2.38
CA GLY A 144 -18.40 16.16 -3.50
C GLY A 144 -19.60 15.21 -3.34
N ALA A 145 -19.77 14.30 -4.29
CA ALA A 145 -20.85 13.31 -4.28
C ALA A 145 -20.59 12.10 -3.35
N ILE A 146 -19.44 12.07 -2.64
CA ILE A 146 -19.13 11.00 -1.68
C ILE A 146 -19.75 11.33 -0.32
N PRO A 147 -20.54 10.42 0.29
CA PRO A 147 -21.03 10.60 1.64
C PRO A 147 -19.92 10.85 2.65
N ALA A 148 -20.19 11.66 3.68
CA ALA A 148 -19.25 11.91 4.76
C ALA A 148 -18.86 10.60 5.47
N GLY A 149 -17.58 10.47 5.85
CA GLY A 149 -17.03 9.26 6.47
C GLY A 149 -16.76 8.10 5.50
N LYS A 150 -16.85 8.36 4.18
CA LYS A 150 -16.48 7.42 3.12
C LYS A 150 -15.49 8.08 2.15
N TYR A 151 -14.77 7.24 1.41
CA TYR A 151 -13.92 7.65 0.30
C TYR A 151 -14.17 6.78 -0.93
N SER A 152 -13.98 7.35 -2.12
CA SER A 152 -14.00 6.62 -3.38
C SER A 152 -12.58 6.24 -3.77
N ILE A 153 -12.39 5.05 -4.31
CA ILE A 153 -11.10 4.56 -4.80
C ILE A 153 -11.29 3.87 -6.15
N LEU A 154 -10.44 4.24 -7.11
CA LEU A 154 -10.28 3.53 -8.37
C LEU A 154 -9.10 2.56 -8.21
N LEU A 155 -9.36 1.28 -8.42
CA LEU A 155 -8.40 0.19 -8.26
C LEU A 155 -8.16 -0.45 -9.63
N ARG A 156 -6.91 -0.75 -9.96
CA ARG A 156 -6.55 -1.46 -11.19
C ARG A 156 -5.99 -2.82 -10.87
N ALA A 157 -6.61 -3.87 -11.41
CA ALA A 157 -6.07 -5.20 -11.48
C ALA A 157 -5.42 -5.44 -12.86
N THR A 158 -4.21 -6.00 -12.86
CA THR A 158 -3.54 -6.43 -14.09
C THR A 158 -3.42 -7.94 -14.06
N PHE A 159 -4.06 -8.60 -15.02
CA PHE A 159 -4.04 -10.05 -15.19
C PHE A 159 -3.09 -10.44 -16.32
N GLN A 160 -2.28 -11.47 -16.11
CA GLN A 160 -1.41 -12.02 -17.15
C GLN A 160 -1.01 -13.47 -16.87
N SER A 161 -1.20 -14.34 -17.85
CA SER A 161 -0.66 -15.70 -17.83
C SER A 161 0.73 -15.76 -18.47
N ARG A 162 1.57 -16.68 -17.98
CA ARG A 162 2.89 -16.97 -18.55
C ARG A 162 2.82 -17.98 -19.70
N GLU A 163 1.70 -18.65 -19.88
CA GLU A 163 1.57 -19.84 -20.75
C GLU A 163 0.58 -19.65 -21.90
N ARG A 164 -0.35 -18.68 -21.79
CA ARG A 164 -1.40 -18.48 -22.79
C ARG A 164 -1.99 -17.07 -22.74
N THR A 165 -2.70 -16.71 -23.79
CA THR A 165 -3.57 -15.53 -23.78
C THR A 165 -4.76 -15.79 -22.85
N LEU A 166 -5.09 -14.81 -22.03
CA LEU A 166 -6.26 -14.85 -21.15
C LEU A 166 -7.53 -14.68 -21.98
N ARG A 167 -8.54 -15.50 -21.70
CA ARG A 167 -9.86 -15.34 -22.32
C ARG A 167 -10.70 -14.36 -21.50
N GLU A 168 -11.70 -13.78 -22.15
CA GLU A 168 -12.55 -12.75 -21.53
C GLU A 168 -13.43 -13.30 -20.40
N ASP A 169 -13.91 -14.54 -20.54
CA ASP A 169 -14.69 -15.27 -19.52
C ASP A 169 -13.89 -15.45 -18.22
N GLU A 170 -12.61 -15.82 -18.33
CA GLU A 170 -11.73 -16.03 -17.17
C GLU A 170 -11.46 -14.71 -16.43
N VAL A 171 -11.17 -13.64 -17.17
CA VAL A 171 -10.98 -12.31 -16.58
C VAL A 171 -12.26 -11.82 -15.93
N ALA A 172 -13.43 -12.09 -16.52
CA ALA A 172 -14.72 -11.74 -15.93
C ALA A 172 -15.01 -12.53 -14.64
N GLU A 173 -14.63 -13.80 -14.57
CA GLU A 173 -14.75 -14.64 -13.38
C GLU A 173 -13.90 -14.09 -12.23
N TRP A 174 -12.60 -13.88 -12.45
CA TRP A 174 -11.70 -13.29 -11.44
C TRP A 174 -12.13 -11.89 -11.02
N SER A 175 -12.59 -11.07 -11.96
CA SER A 175 -13.13 -9.74 -11.65
C SER A 175 -14.35 -9.85 -10.73
N THR A 176 -15.20 -10.85 -10.93
CA THR A 176 -16.36 -11.11 -10.08
C THR A 176 -15.94 -11.57 -8.68
N GLU A 177 -14.91 -12.39 -8.55
CA GLU A 177 -14.35 -12.79 -7.25
C GLU A 177 -13.76 -11.62 -6.48
N ILE A 178 -12.99 -10.76 -7.14
CA ILE A 178 -12.47 -9.52 -6.55
C ILE A 178 -13.63 -8.65 -6.05
N VAL A 179 -14.65 -8.41 -6.88
CA VAL A 179 -15.83 -7.62 -6.48
C VAL A 179 -16.53 -8.22 -5.26
N LYS A 180 -16.68 -9.55 -5.20
CA LYS A 180 -17.27 -10.23 -4.04
C LYS A 180 -16.43 -10.01 -2.78
N ALA A 181 -15.12 -10.20 -2.87
CA ALA A 181 -14.21 -10.00 -1.73
C ALA A 181 -14.27 -8.56 -1.20
N LEU A 182 -14.26 -7.58 -2.10
CA LEU A 182 -14.33 -6.16 -1.72
C LEU A 182 -15.69 -5.77 -1.12
N LYS A 183 -16.78 -6.38 -1.57
CA LYS A 183 -18.11 -6.20 -0.95
C LYS A 183 -18.17 -6.73 0.48
N VAL A 184 -17.48 -7.83 0.79
CA VAL A 184 -17.40 -8.38 2.16
C VAL A 184 -16.73 -7.38 3.11
N LEU A 185 -15.77 -6.58 2.62
CA LEU A 185 -15.14 -5.49 3.39
C LEU A 185 -16.02 -4.24 3.54
N GLY A 186 -17.25 -4.25 3.04
CA GLY A 186 -18.16 -3.09 3.05
C GLY A 186 -17.96 -2.14 1.88
N GLY A 187 -17.32 -2.58 0.79
CA GLY A 187 -17.17 -1.82 -0.43
C GLY A 187 -18.45 -1.78 -1.26
N GLU A 188 -18.86 -0.57 -1.67
CA GLU A 188 -19.97 -0.34 -2.59
C GLU A 188 -19.41 -0.02 -3.98
N GLN A 189 -19.67 -0.90 -4.98
CA GLN A 189 -19.18 -0.70 -6.33
C GLN A 189 -19.95 0.45 -7.02
N ARG A 190 -19.21 1.34 -7.67
CA ARG A 190 -19.78 2.37 -8.56
C ARG A 190 -19.68 1.89 -9.99
N ILE A 191 -20.78 1.98 -10.71
CA ILE A 191 -20.86 1.75 -12.16
C ILE A 191 -20.73 3.09 -12.86
#